data_AF-A0A5E4GP92-F1
#
_entry.id   AF-A0A5E4GP92-F1
#
_cell.length_a   1.000
_cell.length_b   1.000
_cell.length_c   1.000
_cell.angle_alpha   90.00
_cell.angle_beta   90.00
_cell.angle_gamma   90.00
#
_symmetry.space_group_name_H-M   'P 1'
#
loop_
_entity.id
_entity.type
_entity.pdbx_description
1 polymer ?
#
loop_
_entity_poly.entity_id
_entity_poly.type
_entity_poly.pdbx_seq_one_letter_code
_entity_poly.pdbx_strand_id
1 'polypeptide(L)'
;GCNVVSECCDSYEYCVSCCLNPSRIKEEQVMNVKVAKPATAGKYSNVFDFCAGRCRHNSESVVHENAYLSDFHHCFSLPSNSSGANYTFLEARLNGINVLVGRRGQSCDSVCKSKGQSCVPNKLLVLNQCDIMQKYMSCKGTCLASIGPDQPAEVVDDAPEDLNPGACLFTQTQSMLSCYGSHQHTRRLCPCA
;
A
#
# COMPACT_ATOMS: atom_id res chain seq x y z
N GLY A 1 18.77 1.63 0.34
CA GLY A 1 17.73 2.63 0.60
C GLY A 1 16.46 2.01 1.18
N CYS A 2 15.60 2.86 1.76
CA CYS A 2 14.35 2.40 2.35
C CYS A 2 13.12 2.79 1.54
N ASN A 3 12.21 1.84 1.35
CA ASN A 3 10.89 2.09 0.79
C ASN A 3 9.94 2.51 1.92
N VAL A 4 9.69 3.82 1.98
CA VAL A 4 8.84 4.45 3.00
C VAL A 4 7.36 4.03 2.95
N VAL A 5 6.93 3.30 1.93
CA VAL A 5 5.55 2.81 1.80
C VAL A 5 5.40 1.40 2.33
N SER A 6 6.33 0.51 2.00
CA SER A 6 6.34 -0.84 2.58
C SER A 6 6.89 -0.85 4.01
N GLU A 7 7.51 0.25 4.45
CA GLU A 7 8.26 0.30 5.72
C GLU A 7 9.32 -0.80 5.77
N CYS A 8 9.86 -1.13 4.59
CA CYS A 8 10.90 -2.10 4.37
C CYS A 8 12.08 -1.46 3.65
N CYS A 9 13.28 -1.91 3.96
CA CYS A 9 14.52 -1.41 3.42
C CYS A 9 15.39 -2.57 2.91
N ASP A 10 16.33 -2.23 2.03
CA ASP A 10 17.28 -3.20 1.45
C ASP A 10 18.46 -3.53 2.37
N SER A 11 18.67 -2.73 3.42
CA SER A 11 19.69 -2.94 4.44
C SER A 11 19.12 -2.75 5.83
N TYR A 12 19.70 -3.49 6.77
CA TYR A 12 19.36 -3.43 8.18
C TYR A 12 19.53 -2.00 8.74
N GLU A 13 20.64 -1.36 8.44
CA GLU A 13 21.01 -0.02 8.93
C GLU A 13 20.02 1.03 8.41
N TYR A 14 19.65 0.94 7.13
CA TYR A 14 18.60 1.81 6.58
C TYR A 14 17.26 1.59 7.26
N CYS A 15 16.91 0.34 7.59
CA CYS A 15 15.70 0.02 8.33
C CYS A 15 15.69 0.63 9.73
N VAL A 16 16.76 0.43 10.50
CA VAL A 16 16.85 0.99 11.86
C VAL A 16 16.80 2.51 11.81
N SER A 17 17.53 3.14 10.89
CA SER A 17 17.52 4.60 10.73
C SER A 17 16.14 5.15 10.32
N CYS A 18 15.45 4.50 9.38
CA CYS A 18 14.11 4.91 8.97
C CYS A 18 13.06 4.70 10.05
N CYS A 19 13.17 3.62 10.82
CA CYS A 19 12.29 3.31 11.94
C CYS A 19 12.43 4.32 13.09
N LEU A 20 13.66 4.74 13.40
CA LEU A 20 13.96 5.72 14.45
C LEU A 20 13.44 7.14 14.14
N ASN A 21 12.97 7.38 12.91
CA ASN A 21 12.47 8.70 12.53
C ASN A 21 11.18 9.04 13.30
N PRO A 22 11.13 10.13 14.10
CA PRO A 22 9.96 10.50 14.90
C PRO A 22 8.68 10.77 14.09
N SER A 23 8.82 11.13 12.80
CA SER A 23 7.68 11.30 11.90
C SER A 23 7.06 9.97 11.47
N ARG A 24 7.72 8.83 11.72
CA ARG A 24 7.27 7.49 11.34
C ARG A 24 6.68 6.72 12.51
N ILE A 25 7.17 6.97 13.72
CA ILE A 25 6.83 6.18 14.89
C ILE A 25 6.55 7.08 16.09
N LYS A 26 5.42 6.84 16.76
CA LYS A 26 5.10 7.45 18.06
C LYS A 26 5.52 6.51 19.18
N GLU A 27 6.25 7.02 20.17
CA GLU A 27 6.80 6.21 21.28
C GLU A 27 5.73 5.38 22.00
N GLU A 28 4.55 5.96 22.21
CA GLU A 28 3.40 5.31 22.86
C GLU A 28 2.92 4.04 22.12
N GLN A 29 3.06 4.01 20.79
CA GLN A 29 2.65 2.88 19.96
C GLN A 29 3.68 1.74 20.01
N VAL A 30 4.96 2.06 20.27
CA VAL A 30 6.08 1.11 20.29
C VAL A 30 6.20 0.39 21.62
N MET A 31 6.10 1.14 22.71
CA MET A 31 6.35 0.62 24.06
C MET A 31 5.34 -0.44 24.49
N ASN A 32 4.20 -0.53 23.80
CA ASN A 32 3.17 -1.53 24.05
C ASN A 32 3.28 -2.80 23.21
N VAL A 33 4.22 -2.86 22.27
CA VAL A 33 4.39 -4.01 21.37
C VAL A 33 5.19 -5.11 22.06
N LYS A 34 4.71 -6.35 21.95
CA LYS A 34 5.43 -7.53 22.43
C LYS A 34 6.59 -7.85 21.50
N VAL A 35 7.71 -8.28 22.07
CA VAL A 35 8.91 -8.69 21.34
C VAL A 35 8.64 -9.92 20.46
N ALA A 36 7.73 -10.81 20.88
CA ALA A 36 7.39 -12.04 20.16
C ALA A 36 5.89 -12.38 20.26
N LYS A 37 5.45 -13.36 19.45
CA LYS A 37 4.06 -13.86 19.40
C LYS A 37 3.53 -14.47 20.73
N PRO A 38 4.33 -15.19 21.54
CA PRO A 38 3.83 -15.80 22.78
C PRO A 38 3.23 -14.79 23.76
N ALA A 39 2.16 -15.20 24.46
CA ALA A 39 1.47 -14.32 25.42
C ALA A 39 2.38 -13.83 26.55
N THR A 40 3.39 -14.62 26.91
CA THR A 40 4.41 -14.36 27.94
C THR A 40 5.56 -13.46 27.47
N ALA A 41 5.62 -13.09 26.18
CA ALA A 41 6.69 -12.26 25.67
C ALA A 41 6.67 -10.86 26.30
N GLY A 42 7.84 -10.38 26.71
CA GLY A 42 8.06 -9.02 27.19
C GLY A 42 7.80 -7.97 26.12
N LYS A 43 7.79 -6.70 26.54
CA LYS A 43 7.71 -5.53 25.67
C LYS A 43 9.12 -4.98 25.40
N TYR A 44 9.26 -4.15 24.37
CA TYR A 44 10.51 -3.46 24.10
C TYR A 44 10.81 -2.40 25.17
N SER A 45 12.09 -2.21 25.50
CA SER A 45 12.54 -1.29 26.56
C SER A 45 12.64 0.17 26.09
N ASN A 46 12.88 0.39 24.80
CA ASN A 46 12.95 1.71 24.18
C ASN A 46 12.71 1.58 22.66
N VAL A 47 12.59 2.73 21.98
CA VAL A 47 12.34 2.80 20.52
C VAL A 47 13.47 2.18 19.71
N PHE A 48 14.72 2.34 20.17
CA PHE A 48 15.86 1.75 19.49
C PHE A 48 15.80 0.22 19.50
N ASP A 49 15.52 -0.40 20.64
CA ASP A 49 15.39 -1.85 20.76
C ASP A 49 14.24 -2.40 19.92
N PHE A 50 13.13 -1.66 19.84
CA PHE A 50 12.05 -1.97 18.93
C PHE A 50 12.50 -1.99 17.47
N CYS A 51 13.13 -0.91 17.01
CA CYS A 51 13.60 -0.79 15.63
C CYS A 51 14.67 -1.83 15.30
N ALA A 52 15.67 -1.98 16.17
CA ALA A 52 16.76 -2.93 16.03
C ALA A 52 16.27 -4.38 16.03
N GLY A 53 15.25 -4.70 16.83
CA GLY A 53 14.62 -6.01 16.87
C GLY A 53 13.76 -6.28 15.64
N ARG A 54 12.96 -5.30 15.20
CA ARG A 54 11.96 -5.53 14.16
C ARG A 54 12.55 -5.53 12.75
N CYS A 55 13.59 -4.74 12.51
CA CYS A 55 14.35 -4.71 11.27
C CYS A 55 15.16 -5.98 10.99
N ARG A 56 15.25 -6.93 11.93
CA ARG A 56 15.87 -8.23 11.65
C ARG A 56 15.04 -9.01 10.63
N HIS A 57 15.71 -9.85 9.85
CA HIS A 57 15.04 -10.77 8.92
C HIS A 57 13.98 -11.58 9.66
N ASN A 58 12.78 -11.63 9.08
CA ASN A 58 11.69 -12.42 9.60
C ASN A 58 11.42 -13.62 8.67
N SER A 59 10.89 -14.70 9.23
CA SER A 59 10.54 -15.90 8.47
C SER A 59 9.38 -15.69 7.49
N GLU A 60 8.64 -14.59 7.61
CA GLU A 60 7.57 -14.20 6.69
C GLU A 60 8.11 -13.49 5.42
N SER A 61 9.38 -13.07 5.41
CA SER A 61 10.08 -12.43 4.28
C SER A 61 10.91 -13.41 3.44
N VAL A 62 10.93 -14.68 3.82
CA VAL A 62 11.72 -15.76 3.21
C VAL A 62 10.82 -16.65 2.35
N VAL A 63 11.21 -16.87 1.08
CA VAL A 63 10.58 -17.84 0.18
C VAL A 63 11.12 -19.25 0.43
N HIS A 64 12.44 -19.37 0.56
CA HIS A 64 13.14 -20.62 0.87
C HIS A 64 14.53 -20.31 1.43
N GLU A 65 14.87 -20.80 2.62
CA GLU A 65 16.17 -20.58 3.27
C GLU A 65 16.65 -19.12 3.29
N ASN A 66 17.65 -18.75 2.47
CA ASN A 66 18.22 -17.41 2.35
C ASN A 66 17.67 -16.62 1.13
N ALA A 67 16.67 -17.15 0.44
CA ALA A 67 16.01 -16.48 -0.68
C ALA A 67 14.82 -15.64 -0.17
N TYR A 68 14.94 -14.32 -0.27
CA TYR A 68 13.92 -13.38 0.19
C TYR A 68 12.90 -13.05 -0.91
N LEU A 69 11.69 -12.69 -0.50
CA LEU A 69 10.60 -12.25 -1.39
C LEU A 69 10.94 -10.97 -2.17
N SER A 70 11.86 -10.16 -1.62
CA SER A 70 12.27 -8.89 -2.18
C SER A 70 13.66 -8.53 -1.67
N ASP A 71 14.38 -7.72 -2.43
CA ASP A 71 15.60 -7.04 -1.96
C ASP A 71 15.28 -6.16 -0.73
N PHE A 72 14.04 -5.68 -0.58
CA PHE A 72 13.56 -4.92 0.59
C PHE A 72 12.98 -5.84 1.67
N HIS A 73 13.83 -6.59 2.37
CA HIS A 73 13.40 -7.61 3.34
C HIS A 73 13.61 -7.21 4.81
N HIS A 74 14.14 -6.02 5.08
CA HIS A 74 14.26 -5.48 6.44
C HIS A 74 13.08 -4.55 6.74
N CYS A 75 12.08 -5.00 7.49
CA CYS A 75 10.83 -4.26 7.69
C CYS A 75 10.54 -3.91 9.15
N PHE A 76 10.04 -2.70 9.40
CA PHE A 76 9.68 -2.22 10.76
C PHE A 76 8.18 -2.01 10.98
N SER A 77 7.34 -2.35 9.99
CA SER A 77 5.88 -2.24 10.10
C SER A 77 5.30 -3.07 11.25
N LEU A 78 4.30 -2.55 11.95
CA LEU A 78 3.58 -3.28 13.00
C LEU A 78 2.63 -4.32 12.39
N PRO A 79 2.59 -5.57 12.90
CA PRO A 79 1.63 -6.57 12.45
C PRO A 79 0.22 -6.21 12.95
N SER A 80 -0.72 -6.10 12.01
CA SER A 80 -2.13 -5.78 12.25
C SER A 80 -2.84 -6.88 13.03
N ASN A 81 -2.78 -6.84 14.36
CA ASN A 81 -3.64 -7.68 15.20
C ASN A 81 -4.88 -6.89 15.62
N SER A 82 -5.73 -6.51 14.65
CA SER A 82 -7.15 -6.23 14.85
C SER A 82 -7.82 -5.92 13.52
N SER A 83 -8.87 -6.66 13.23
CA SER A 83 -9.84 -6.47 12.15
C SER A 83 -10.63 -5.15 12.21
N GLY A 84 -10.21 -4.19 13.05
CA GLY A 84 -10.81 -2.86 13.19
C GLY A 84 -9.82 -1.69 13.12
N ALA A 85 -8.50 -1.93 13.00
CA ALA A 85 -7.48 -0.87 12.98
C ALA A 85 -6.97 -0.46 11.59
N ASN A 86 -7.53 -1.03 10.51
CA ASN A 86 -7.07 -0.69 9.15
C ASN A 86 -7.41 0.76 8.76
N TYR A 87 -8.53 1.32 9.22
CA TYR A 87 -9.02 2.60 8.71
C TYR A 87 -8.15 3.80 9.08
N THR A 88 -7.73 3.93 10.34
CA THR A 88 -6.93 5.07 10.80
C THR A 88 -5.51 5.07 10.22
N PHE A 89 -4.94 3.89 9.99
CA PHE A 89 -3.62 3.76 9.36
C PHE A 89 -3.67 3.97 7.84
N LEU A 90 -4.72 3.51 7.16
CA LEU A 90 -4.94 3.80 5.73
C LEU A 90 -5.22 5.29 5.48
N GLU A 91 -5.97 5.95 6.37
CA GLU A 91 -6.14 7.40 6.34
C GLU A 91 -4.81 8.14 6.55
N ALA A 92 -3.98 7.70 7.51
CA ALA A 92 -2.63 8.25 7.67
C ALA A 92 -1.76 8.03 6.43
N ARG A 93 -1.91 6.89 5.73
CA ARG A 93 -1.19 6.58 4.48
C ARG A 93 -1.64 7.44 3.30
N LEU A 94 -2.86 7.96 3.30
CA LEU A 94 -3.39 8.87 2.28
C LEU A 94 -3.35 10.35 2.70
N ASN A 95 -2.70 10.67 3.82
CA ASN A 95 -2.59 12.05 4.28
C ASN A 95 -1.89 12.94 3.24
N GLY A 96 -2.51 14.08 2.92
CA GLY A 96 -2.04 14.99 1.86
C GLY A 96 -2.26 14.49 0.43
N ILE A 97 -2.99 13.39 0.23
CA ILE A 97 -3.32 12.86 -1.10
C ILE A 97 -4.78 13.17 -1.44
N ASN A 98 -4.98 13.83 -2.57
CA ASN A 98 -6.29 14.00 -3.18
C ASN A 98 -6.61 12.79 -4.06
N VAL A 99 -7.57 11.97 -3.65
CA VAL A 99 -7.97 10.77 -4.40
C VAL A 99 -9.04 11.15 -5.41
N LEU A 100 -8.74 10.97 -6.70
CA LEU A 100 -9.61 11.36 -7.81
C LEU A 100 -9.99 10.15 -8.65
N VAL A 101 -11.24 10.10 -9.11
CA VAL A 101 -11.71 9.14 -10.11
C VAL A 101 -11.56 9.77 -11.50
N GLY A 102 -10.77 9.12 -12.36
CA GLY A 102 -10.57 9.57 -13.75
C GLY A 102 -11.79 9.35 -14.63
N ARG A 103 -11.78 9.96 -15.82
CA ARG A 103 -12.71 9.53 -16.89
C ARG A 103 -12.19 8.27 -17.56
N ARG A 104 -13.05 7.62 -18.36
CA ARG A 104 -12.67 6.45 -19.15
C ARG A 104 -11.44 6.74 -20.01
N GLY A 105 -10.49 5.81 -20.08
CA GLY A 105 -9.30 5.96 -20.91
C GLY A 105 -8.28 7.00 -20.43
N GLN A 106 -8.49 7.64 -19.27
CA GLN A 106 -7.53 8.58 -18.72
C GLN A 106 -6.47 7.90 -17.84
N SER A 107 -5.24 8.36 -17.96
CA SER A 107 -4.15 8.02 -17.04
C SER A 107 -4.21 8.90 -15.79
N CYS A 108 -3.63 8.45 -14.69
CA CYS A 108 -3.57 9.25 -13.47
C CYS A 108 -2.74 10.53 -13.64
N ASP A 109 -1.71 10.53 -14.49
CA ASP A 109 -0.99 11.77 -14.83
C ASP A 109 -1.93 12.83 -15.42
N SER A 110 -2.79 12.43 -16.37
CA SER A 110 -3.75 13.35 -16.99
C SER A 110 -4.81 13.84 -15.99
N VAL A 111 -5.29 12.95 -15.12
CA VAL A 111 -6.30 13.26 -14.09
C VAL A 111 -5.75 14.27 -13.09
N CYS A 112 -4.57 13.99 -12.51
CA CYS A 112 -3.97 14.89 -11.53
C CYS A 112 -3.58 16.23 -12.15
N LYS A 113 -3.03 16.23 -13.37
CA LYS A 113 -2.67 17.46 -14.09
C LYS A 113 -3.88 18.37 -14.33
N SER A 114 -5.06 17.80 -14.56
CA SER A 114 -6.31 18.59 -14.72
C SER A 114 -6.71 19.37 -13.45
N LYS A 115 -6.17 18.99 -12.29
CA LYS A 115 -6.34 19.68 -11.00
C LYS A 115 -5.11 20.48 -10.58
N GLY A 116 -4.11 20.63 -11.45
CA GLY A 116 -2.86 21.30 -11.13
C GLY A 116 -1.95 20.50 -10.19
N GLN A 117 -2.16 19.18 -10.10
CA GLN A 117 -1.44 18.26 -9.21
C GLN A 117 -0.64 17.23 -10.01
N SER A 118 0.24 16.49 -9.34
CA SER A 118 0.98 15.37 -9.92
C SER A 118 0.50 14.04 -9.37
N CYS A 119 0.59 12.97 -10.18
CA CYS A 119 0.33 11.63 -9.69
C CYS A 119 1.40 11.22 -8.68
N VAL A 120 1.00 10.49 -7.63
CA VAL A 120 1.88 10.03 -6.55
C VAL A 120 1.99 8.50 -6.62
N PRO A 121 2.95 7.94 -7.40
CA PRO A 121 2.95 6.52 -7.79
C PRO A 121 2.95 5.56 -6.60
N ASN A 122 3.69 5.90 -5.55
CA ASN A 122 3.84 5.07 -4.37
C ASN A 122 2.55 4.94 -3.54
N LYS A 123 1.52 5.76 -3.82
CA LYS A 123 0.20 5.69 -3.19
C LYS A 123 -0.79 4.82 -3.97
N LEU A 124 -0.46 4.42 -5.20
CA LEU A 124 -1.28 3.48 -5.98
C LEU A 124 -1.42 2.14 -5.25
N LEU A 125 -0.38 1.70 -4.52
CA LEU A 125 -0.44 0.45 -3.72
C LEU A 125 -1.53 0.51 -2.64
N VAL A 126 -1.76 1.68 -2.06
CA VAL A 126 -2.78 1.89 -1.03
C VAL A 126 -4.17 1.90 -1.67
N LEU A 127 -4.31 2.53 -2.84
CA LEU A 127 -5.56 2.58 -3.59
C LEU A 127 -5.94 1.24 -4.24
N ASN A 128 -4.96 0.37 -4.46
CA ASN A 128 -5.11 -0.96 -5.07
C ASN A 128 -5.61 -2.00 -4.05
N GLN A 129 -6.60 -1.61 -3.24
CA GLN A 129 -7.29 -2.46 -2.28
C GLN A 129 -8.79 -2.31 -2.49
N CYS A 130 -9.52 -3.42 -2.56
CA CYS A 130 -10.93 -3.41 -2.91
C CYS A 130 -11.77 -2.54 -1.96
N ASP A 131 -11.51 -2.62 -0.66
CA ASP A 131 -12.17 -1.83 0.39
C ASP A 131 -11.93 -0.32 0.23
N ILE A 132 -10.78 0.08 -0.33
CA ILE A 132 -10.52 1.48 -0.68
C ILE A 132 -11.24 1.85 -1.97
N MET A 133 -11.16 1.02 -3.01
CA MET A 133 -11.83 1.29 -4.28
C MET A 133 -13.33 1.48 -4.09
N GLN A 134 -13.99 0.63 -3.30
CA GLN A 134 -15.42 0.69 -2.99
C GLN A 134 -15.86 1.97 -2.25
N LYS A 135 -14.93 2.75 -1.68
CA LYS A 135 -15.27 4.07 -1.09
C LYS A 135 -15.46 5.15 -2.14
N TYR A 136 -14.79 5.01 -3.28
CA TYR A 136 -14.75 6.03 -4.34
C TYR A 136 -15.48 5.58 -5.62
N MET A 137 -15.69 4.27 -5.78
CA MET A 137 -16.24 3.61 -6.94
C MET A 137 -17.41 2.71 -6.53
N SER A 138 -18.33 2.44 -7.45
CA SER A 138 -19.51 1.63 -7.14
C SER A 138 -19.16 0.14 -7.09
N CYS A 139 -18.24 -0.31 -7.94
CA CYS A 139 -17.72 -1.68 -8.05
C CYS A 139 -18.79 -2.78 -8.24
N LYS A 140 -20.10 -2.44 -8.28
CA LYS A 140 -21.25 -3.37 -8.28
C LYS A 140 -21.06 -4.60 -7.36
N GLY A 141 -20.41 -4.41 -6.21
CA GLY A 141 -20.11 -5.49 -5.25
C GLY A 141 -19.04 -6.50 -5.71
N THR A 142 -18.38 -6.28 -6.85
CA THR A 142 -17.41 -7.20 -7.45
C THR A 142 -16.02 -6.55 -7.53
N CYS A 143 -15.02 -7.23 -6.97
CA CYS A 143 -13.60 -6.89 -7.15
C CYS A 143 -12.84 -8.09 -7.71
N LEU A 144 -12.07 -7.87 -8.76
CA LEU A 144 -11.35 -8.93 -9.46
C LEU A 144 -9.86 -8.61 -9.53
N ALA A 145 -9.03 -9.60 -9.23
CA ALA A 145 -7.60 -9.54 -9.51
C ALA A 145 -7.41 -9.61 -11.03
N SER A 146 -6.63 -8.69 -11.59
CA SER A 146 -6.37 -8.63 -13.02
C SER A 146 -4.94 -8.17 -13.30
N ILE A 147 -4.56 -8.18 -14.58
CA ILE A 147 -3.26 -7.76 -15.09
C ILE A 147 -3.52 -6.63 -16.09
N GLY A 148 -3.11 -5.42 -15.73
CA GLY A 148 -3.32 -4.23 -16.55
C GLY A 148 -2.65 -3.00 -15.96
N PRO A 149 -2.03 -2.15 -16.79
CA PRO A 149 -1.33 -0.95 -16.34
C PRO A 149 -2.28 0.14 -15.83
N ASP A 150 -3.58 0.00 -16.11
CA ASP A 150 -4.66 0.90 -15.73
C ASP A 150 -5.19 0.64 -14.31
N GLN A 151 -4.80 -0.46 -13.67
CA GLN A 151 -5.24 -0.76 -12.32
C GLN A 151 -4.57 0.16 -11.28
N PRO A 152 -5.24 0.51 -10.17
CA PRO A 152 -6.63 0.17 -9.81
C PRO A 152 -7.66 0.99 -10.60
N ALA A 153 -8.71 0.31 -11.09
CA ALA A 153 -9.75 0.94 -11.90
C ALA A 153 -11.11 0.24 -11.78
N GLU A 154 -12.17 0.94 -12.12
CA GLU A 154 -13.51 0.37 -12.29
C GLU A 154 -13.82 0.25 -13.79
N VAL A 155 -14.36 -0.90 -14.19
CA VAL A 155 -14.83 -1.13 -15.56
C VAL A 155 -16.11 -0.33 -15.79
N VAL A 156 -16.18 0.41 -16.89
CA VAL A 156 -17.38 1.21 -17.20
C VAL A 156 -18.59 0.32 -17.52
N ASP A 157 -19.79 0.82 -17.24
CA ASP A 157 -21.03 0.05 -17.38
C ASP A 157 -21.38 -0.39 -18.80
N ASP A 158 -20.89 0.34 -19.82
CA ASP A 158 -21.10 0.08 -21.24
C ASP A 158 -19.95 -0.72 -21.88
N ALA A 159 -19.04 -1.28 -21.07
CA ALA A 159 -18.02 -2.18 -21.58
C ALA A 159 -18.65 -3.50 -22.09
N PRO A 160 -17.98 -4.21 -23.01
CA PRO A 160 -18.32 -5.58 -23.36
C PRO A 160 -18.51 -6.50 -22.13
N GLU A 161 -19.47 -7.43 -22.20
CA GLU A 161 -19.83 -8.30 -21.06
C GLU A 161 -18.64 -9.13 -20.55
N ASP A 162 -17.76 -9.56 -21.46
CA ASP A 162 -16.55 -10.33 -21.15
C ASP A 162 -15.53 -9.55 -20.31
N LEU A 163 -15.64 -8.22 -20.25
CA LEU A 163 -14.78 -7.36 -19.44
C LEU A 163 -15.31 -7.08 -18.04
N ASN A 164 -16.42 -7.70 -17.63
CA ASN A 164 -17.06 -7.52 -16.32
C ASN A 164 -17.48 -6.06 -16.02
N PRO A 165 -18.46 -5.50 -16.75
CA PRO A 165 -18.92 -4.12 -16.58
C PRO A 165 -19.32 -3.78 -15.13
N GLY A 166 -18.77 -2.69 -14.60
CA GLY A 166 -18.99 -2.23 -13.23
C GLY A 166 -18.13 -2.91 -12.18
N ALA A 167 -17.30 -3.91 -12.51
CA ALA A 167 -16.37 -4.51 -11.56
C ALA A 167 -15.17 -3.60 -11.28
N CYS A 168 -14.64 -3.66 -10.07
CA CYS A 168 -13.37 -3.03 -9.70
C CYS A 168 -12.21 -4.01 -9.93
N LEU A 169 -11.15 -3.55 -10.59
CA LEU A 169 -9.98 -4.31 -10.96
C LEU A 169 -8.77 -3.83 -10.14
N PHE A 170 -8.09 -4.76 -9.50
CA PHE A 170 -6.84 -4.52 -8.77
C PHE A 170 -5.75 -5.47 -9.26
N THR A 171 -4.49 -5.06 -9.18
CA THR A 171 -3.37 -5.91 -9.57
C THR A 171 -2.75 -6.60 -8.36
N GLN A 172 -2.31 -7.85 -8.52
CA GLN A 172 -1.45 -8.51 -7.52
C GLN A 172 0.04 -8.19 -7.76
N THR A 173 0.39 -7.63 -8.92
CA THR A 173 1.76 -7.37 -9.32
C THR A 173 2.10 -5.90 -9.07
N GLN A 174 2.73 -5.60 -7.92
CA GLN A 174 3.01 -4.21 -7.51
C GLN A 174 3.84 -3.43 -8.53
N SER A 175 4.74 -4.09 -9.26
CA SER A 175 5.58 -3.47 -10.30
C SER A 175 4.78 -2.99 -11.53
N MET A 176 3.52 -3.39 -11.69
CA MET A 176 2.64 -2.93 -12.77
C MET A 176 1.89 -1.64 -12.45
N LEU A 177 1.88 -1.21 -11.18
CA LEU A 177 1.23 0.03 -10.77
C LEU A 177 1.94 1.22 -11.42
N SER A 178 1.23 1.97 -12.25
CA SER A 178 1.80 3.08 -13.02
C SER A 178 0.87 4.29 -13.06
N CYS A 179 1.42 5.51 -13.11
CA CYS A 179 0.61 6.72 -13.29
C CYS A 179 0.18 6.96 -14.73
N TYR A 180 0.96 6.48 -15.71
CA TYR A 180 0.73 6.69 -17.13
C TYR A 180 -0.22 5.66 -17.77
N GLY A 181 -0.41 4.49 -17.16
CA GLY A 181 -1.30 3.47 -17.68
C GLY A 181 -2.74 3.95 -17.84
N SER A 182 -3.43 3.44 -18.86
CA SER A 182 -4.84 3.72 -19.12
C SER A 182 -5.46 2.58 -19.92
N HIS A 183 -6.77 2.49 -19.89
CA HIS A 183 -7.52 1.53 -20.69
C HIS A 183 -8.87 2.11 -21.10
N GLN A 184 -9.29 1.84 -22.34
CA GLN A 184 -10.47 2.47 -22.95
C GLN A 184 -11.79 2.16 -22.23
N HIS A 185 -11.86 1.01 -21.54
CA HIS A 185 -13.06 0.53 -20.83
C HIS A 185 -12.96 0.66 -19.31
N THR A 186 -11.96 1.35 -18.77
CA THR A 186 -11.84 1.53 -17.32
C THR A 186 -11.66 2.99 -16.95
N ARG A 187 -12.08 3.32 -15.74
CA ARG A 187 -11.83 4.61 -15.08
C ARG A 187 -10.97 4.38 -13.85
N ARG A 188 -9.82 5.06 -13.79
CA ARG A 188 -8.79 4.82 -12.78
C ARG A 188 -9.06 5.55 -11.46
N LEU A 189 -8.60 4.97 -10.36
CA LEU A 189 -8.53 5.63 -9.05
C LEU A 189 -7.11 6.19 -8.86
N CYS A 190 -7.00 7.52 -8.76
CA CYS A 190 -5.74 8.22 -8.89
C CYS A 190 -5.35 8.97 -7.61
N PRO A 191 -4.11 8.79 -7.10
CA PRO A 191 -3.59 9.56 -5.98
C PRO A 191 -2.87 10.81 -6.50
N CYS A 192 -3.40 11.99 -6.21
CA CYS A 192 -2.87 13.26 -6.68
C CYS A 192 -2.37 14.12 -5.51
N ALA A 193 -1.26 14.83 -5.67
CA ALA A 193 -0.78 15.85 -4.74
C ALA A 193 -0.23 17.04 -5.51
#